data_AF-A0A2R7SM81-F1
#
_entry.id   AF-A0A2R7SM81-F1
#
_cell.length_a   1.000
_cell.length_b   1.000
_cell.length_c   1.000
_cell.angle_alpha   90.00
_cell.angle_beta   90.00
_cell.angle_gamma   90.00
#
_symmetry.space_group_name_H-M   'P 1'
#
loop_
_entity.id
_entity.type
_entity.pdbx_description
1 polymer ?
#
loop_
_entity_poly.entity_id
_entity_poly.type
_entity_poly.pdbx_seq_one_letter_code
_entity_poly.pdbx_strand_id
1 'polypeptide(L)'
;MPHAVSLLRAARLAAATKPFLARGGFKRERCDGCRLLPSHCLCALRPTVPTRAGICLLMADIEPLKPTNTGWLIADVVPDTFAFGWSRT
;
A
#
# COMPACT_ATOMS: atom_id res chain seq x y z
N MET A 1 -10.64 3.01 7.87
CA MET A 1 -9.98 4.18 7.28
C MET A 1 -8.79 3.72 6.46
N PRO A 2 -8.45 4.38 5.34
CA PRO A 2 -7.24 4.07 4.58
C PRO A 2 -5.98 4.44 5.40
N HIS A 3 -4.97 3.56 5.41
CA HIS A 3 -3.67 3.83 6.04
C HIS A 3 -2.73 4.63 5.11
N ALA A 4 -1.59 5.09 5.61
CA ALA A 4 -0.69 5.99 4.87
C ALA A 4 -0.24 5.47 3.50
N VAL A 5 0.12 4.18 3.37
CA VAL A 5 0.51 3.60 2.05
C VAL A 5 -0.65 3.60 1.05
N SER A 6 -1.90 3.41 1.50
CA SER A 6 -3.09 3.47 0.64
C SER A 6 -3.31 4.89 0.12
N LEU A 7 -3.13 5.88 0.98
CA LEU A 7 -3.18 7.31 0.61
C LEU A 7 -2.08 7.67 -0.39
N LEU A 8 -0.84 7.23 -0.16
CA LEU A 8 0.28 7.47 -1.07
C LEU A 8 0.03 6.83 -2.45
N ARG A 9 -0.53 5.61 -2.47
CA ARG A 9 -0.95 4.96 -3.72
C ARG A 9 -2.02 5.78 -4.44
N ALA A 10 -3.04 6.24 -3.74
CA ALA A 10 -4.12 7.05 -4.32
C ALA A 10 -3.58 8.35 -4.93
N ALA A 11 -2.71 9.06 -4.21
CA ALA A 11 -2.04 10.26 -4.71
C ALA A 11 -1.20 9.96 -5.96
N ARG A 12 -0.44 8.86 -5.95
CA ARG A 12 0.39 8.47 -7.09
C ARG A 12 -0.41 8.08 -8.33
N LEU A 13 -1.55 7.42 -8.16
CA LEU A 13 -2.48 7.11 -9.25
C LEU A 13 -3.11 8.37 -9.83
N ALA A 14 -3.51 9.32 -8.99
CA ALA A 14 -4.06 10.60 -9.44
C ALA A 14 -3.05 11.41 -10.27
N ALA A 15 -1.76 11.31 -9.94
CA ALA A 15 -0.66 11.94 -10.69
C ALA A 15 -0.23 11.16 -11.95
N ALA A 16 -0.78 9.96 -12.21
CA ALA A 16 -0.33 9.12 -13.30
C ALA A 16 -0.90 9.57 -14.66
N THR A 17 -0.02 9.90 -15.60
CA THR A 17 -0.40 10.22 -17.00
C THR A 17 -0.54 8.98 -17.89
N LYS A 18 -0.11 7.81 -17.39
CA LYS A 18 -0.23 6.51 -18.06
C LYS A 18 -0.69 5.45 -17.05
N PRO A 19 -1.48 4.44 -17.46
CA PRO A 19 -1.85 3.35 -16.59
C PRO A 19 -0.62 2.60 -16.07
N PHE A 20 -0.60 2.30 -14.77
CA PHE A 20 0.41 1.43 -14.20
C PHE A 20 0.13 -0.03 -14.54
N LEU A 21 1.04 -0.67 -15.26
CA LEU A 21 1.02 -2.10 -15.55
C LEU A 21 2.16 -2.76 -14.77
N ALA A 22 1.81 -3.52 -13.73
CA ALA A 22 2.76 -4.40 -13.07
C ALA A 22 3.34 -5.40 -14.09
N ARG A 23 4.58 -5.86 -13.90
CA ARG A 23 5.14 -6.95 -14.72
C ARG A 23 4.21 -8.17 -14.65
N GLY A 24 3.66 -8.58 -15.81
CA GLY A 24 2.64 -9.65 -15.91
C GLY A 24 1.18 -9.20 -15.80
N GLY A 25 0.92 -7.90 -15.63
CA GLY A 25 -0.40 -7.29 -15.53
C GLY A 25 -1.17 -7.64 -14.25
N PHE A 26 -2.19 -6.83 -13.92
CA PHE A 26 -3.20 -7.25 -12.95
C PHE A 26 -4.20 -8.17 -13.66
N LYS A 27 -3.96 -9.48 -13.61
CA LYS A 27 -4.83 -10.46 -14.26
C LYS A 27 -6.19 -10.63 -13.59
N ARG A 28 -6.37 -10.11 -12.36
CA ARG A 28 -7.56 -10.29 -11.52
C ARG A 28 -7.79 -9.07 -10.63
N GLU A 29 -9.06 -8.82 -10.32
CA GLU A 29 -9.49 -7.86 -9.32
C GLU A 29 -8.88 -8.17 -7.95
N ARG A 30 -8.66 -7.15 -7.13
CA ARG A 30 -8.03 -7.22 -5.82
C ARG A 30 -8.82 -6.40 -4.83
N CYS A 31 -8.89 -6.85 -3.58
CA CYS A 31 -9.54 -6.15 -2.49
C CYS A 31 -9.02 -4.70 -2.36
N ASP A 32 -9.90 -3.72 -2.20
CA ASP A 32 -9.49 -2.32 -2.05
C ASP A 32 -8.72 -2.05 -0.74
N GLY A 33 -8.92 -2.89 0.27
CA GLY A 33 -8.20 -2.82 1.55
C GLY A 33 -6.82 -3.49 1.48
N CYS A 34 -6.78 -4.82 1.59
CA CYS A 34 -5.52 -5.57 1.72
C CYS A 34 -4.84 -5.90 0.37
N ARG A 35 -5.51 -5.59 -0.75
CA ARG A 35 -5.01 -5.80 -2.13
C ARG A 35 -4.65 -7.24 -2.50
N LEU A 36 -5.02 -8.23 -1.69
CA LEU A 36 -5.01 -9.63 -2.09
C LEU A 36 -6.20 -9.95 -3.00
N LEU A 37 -6.20 -11.16 -3.58
CA LEU A 37 -7.36 -11.67 -4.29
C LEU A 37 -8.56 -11.75 -3.33
N PRO A 38 -9.79 -11.48 -3.79
CA PRO A 38 -10.98 -11.54 -2.93
C PRO A 38 -11.10 -12.84 -2.13
N SER A 39 -10.75 -13.99 -2.73
CA SER A 39 -10.75 -15.31 -2.07
C SER A 39 -9.76 -15.47 -0.92
N HIS A 40 -8.77 -14.57 -0.81
CA HIS A 40 -7.74 -14.56 0.23
C HIS A 40 -7.74 -13.23 0.98
N CYS A 41 -8.87 -12.52 1.01
CA CYS A 41 -8.97 -11.25 1.70
C CYS A 41 -8.67 -11.44 3.19
N LEU A 42 -7.68 -10.71 3.71
CA LEU A 42 -7.31 -10.70 5.12
C LEU A 42 -7.82 -9.48 5.87
N CYS A 43 -8.69 -8.66 5.26
CA CYS A 43 -9.11 -7.39 5.85
C CYS A 43 -9.74 -7.53 7.24
N ALA A 44 -10.49 -8.62 7.48
CA ALA A 44 -11.11 -8.96 8.75
C ALA A 44 -10.15 -9.64 9.75
N LEU A 45 -8.97 -10.05 9.29
CA LEU A 45 -7.96 -10.75 10.09
C LEU A 45 -6.82 -9.82 10.53
N ARG A 46 -6.85 -8.54 10.16
CA ARG A 46 -5.79 -7.58 10.47
C ARG A 46 -5.73 -7.31 11.98
N PRO A 47 -4.63 -7.65 12.66
CA PRO A 47 -4.46 -7.26 14.05
C PRO A 47 -4.09 -5.78 14.14
N THR A 48 -4.45 -5.13 15.23
CA THR A 48 -3.78 -3.90 15.65
C THR A 48 -2.67 -4.29 16.60
N VAL A 49 -1.43 -3.97 16.26
CA VAL A 49 -0.28 -4.26 17.12
C VAL A 49 -0.09 -3.09 18.08
N PRO A 50 -0.23 -3.28 19.40
CA PRO A 50 0.08 -2.24 20.37
C PRO A 50 1.59 -2.00 20.37
N THR A 51 2.02 -0.86 19.86
CA THR A 51 3.42 -0.45 19.81
C THR A 51 3.56 1.01 20.22
N ARG A 52 4.75 1.36 20.75
CA ARG A 52 5.16 2.75 21.03
C ARG A 52 6.07 3.33 19.95
N ALA A 53 6.31 2.57 18.88
CA ALA A 53 7.11 2.99 17.75
C ALA A 53 6.20 3.35 16.57
N GLY A 54 6.51 4.47 15.92
CA GLY A 54 5.98 4.83 14.61
C GLY A 54 6.88 4.32 13.49
N ILE A 55 6.32 4.17 12.28
CA ILE A 55 7.05 3.74 11.09
C ILE A 55 6.98 4.84 10.02
N CYS A 56 8.14 5.24 9.51
CA CYS A 56 8.24 6.12 8.35
C CYS A 56 8.70 5.31 7.13
N LEU A 57 7.84 5.21 6.11
CA LEU A 57 8.11 4.51 4.87
C LEU A 57 8.49 5.51 3.77
N LEU A 58 9.70 5.37 3.23
CA LEU A 58 10.13 6.06 2.01
C LEU A 58 10.02 5.09 0.84
N MET A 59 9.11 5.37 -0.10
CA MET A 59 8.76 4.45 -1.17
C MET A 59 9.17 5.02 -2.52
N ALA A 60 9.90 4.25 -3.33
CA ALA A 60 10.21 4.64 -4.71
C ALA A 60 8.92 4.87 -5.52
N ASP A 61 8.99 5.68 -6.58
CA ASP A 61 7.84 6.21 -7.33
C ASP A 61 6.69 5.20 -7.57
N ILE A 62 7.00 4.00 -8.06
CA ILE A 62 6.00 2.97 -8.39
C ILE A 62 5.80 1.92 -7.31
N GLU A 63 6.55 1.98 -6.21
CA GLU A 63 6.49 1.01 -5.13
C GLU A 63 5.09 0.96 -4.47
N PRO A 64 4.39 2.09 -4.20
CA PRO A 64 3.02 2.08 -3.68
C PRO A 64 1.99 1.50 -4.66
N LEU A 65 2.33 1.40 -5.96
CA LEU A 65 1.44 0.89 -7.00
C LEU A 65 1.46 -0.64 -7.08
N LYS A 66 2.47 -1.29 -6.50
CA LYS A 66 2.52 -2.75 -6.41
C LYS A 66 1.28 -3.26 -5.67
N PRO A 67 0.74 -4.43 -6.07
CA PRO A 67 -0.45 -4.97 -5.43
C PRO A 67 -0.29 -5.13 -3.92
N THR A 68 0.81 -5.71 -3.45
CA THR A 68 1.13 -5.80 -2.02
C THR A 68 2.66 -5.78 -1.85
N ASN A 69 3.13 -5.21 -0.75
CA ASN A 69 4.52 -5.23 -0.30
C ASN A 69 4.58 -5.13 1.23
N THR A 70 5.78 -5.26 1.79
CA THR A 70 6.00 -5.20 3.24
C THR A 70 5.50 -3.88 3.86
N GLY A 71 5.64 -2.76 3.15
CA GLY A 71 5.14 -1.46 3.61
C GLY A 71 3.63 -1.44 3.79
N TRP A 72 2.88 -2.05 2.87
CA TRP A 72 1.43 -2.22 2.99
C TRP A 72 1.05 -3.02 4.24
N LEU A 73 1.74 -4.14 4.47
CA LEU A 73 1.49 -4.99 5.64
C LEU A 73 1.81 -4.28 6.96
N ILE A 74 2.90 -3.49 7.01
CA ILE A 74 3.23 -2.68 8.18
C ILE A 74 2.12 -1.64 8.45
N ALA A 75 1.69 -0.92 7.41
CA ALA A 75 0.66 0.11 7.54
C ALA A 75 -0.73 -0.47 7.89
N ASP A 76 -0.97 -1.76 7.61
CA ASP A 76 -2.18 -2.48 8.00
C ASP A 76 -2.22 -2.82 9.51
N VAL A 77 -1.06 -2.90 10.19
CA VAL A 77 -0.98 -3.39 11.58
C VAL A 77 -0.40 -2.39 12.59
N VAL A 78 0.38 -1.40 12.13
CA VAL A 78 0.95 -0.31 12.95
C VAL A 78 0.19 0.98 12.63
N PRO A 79 -0.67 1.48 13.55
CA PRO A 79 -1.47 2.68 13.31
C PRO A 79 -0.64 3.94 13.05
N ASP A 80 0.48 4.07 13.76
CA ASP A 80 1.40 5.21 13.63
C ASP A 80 2.37 5.01 12.46
N THR A 81 1.82 4.81 11.26
CA THR A 81 2.59 4.65 10.02
C THR A 81 2.41 5.87 9.13
N PHE A 82 3.53 6.41 8.64
CA PHE A 82 3.61 7.48 7.66
C PHE A 82 4.28 6.95 6.38
N ALA A 83 3.87 7.44 5.21
CA ALA A 83 4.42 7.01 3.94
C ALA A 83 4.63 8.19 3.00
N PHE A 84 5.80 8.26 2.39
CA PHE A 84 6.22 9.33 1.49
C PHE A 84 6.82 8.78 0.20
N GLY A 85 6.63 9.52 -0.89
CA GLY A 85 7.36 9.27 -2.12
C GLY A 85 8.82 9.67 -1.97
N TRP A 86 9.73 8.80 -2.41
CA TRP A 86 11.16 9.08 -2.48
C TRP A 86 11.57 9.36 -3.93
N SER A 87 12.30 10.47 -4.13
CA SER A 87 12.98 10.78 -5.38
C SER A 87 14.45 11.09 -5.13
N ARG A 88 15.31 10.76 -6.10
CA ARG A 88 16.75 11.07 -6.09
C ARG A 88 17.09 12.35 -6.89
N THR A 89 16.07 13.05 -7.36
CA THR A 89 16.16 14.21 -8.26
C THR A 89 15.80 15.49 -7.55
#